data_AF-A0A368HDF8-F1
#
_entry.id   AF-A0A368HDF8-F1
#
_cell.length_a   1.000
_cell.length_b   1.000
_cell.length_c   1.000
_cell.angle_alpha   90.00
_cell.angle_beta   90.00
_cell.angle_gamma   90.00
#
_symmetry.space_group_name_H-M   'P 1'
#
loop_
_entity.id
_entity.type
_entity.pdbx_description
1 polymer ?
#
loop_
_entity_poly.entity_id
_entity_poly.type
_entity_poly.pdbx_seq_one_letter_code
_entity_poly.pdbx_strand_id
1 'polypeptide(L)'
;LRTRQDSETQIVHDNSLCAITLRPLLQSYDESIRKALAPHVQWKWDYWNSVYYAGTIFTTIGYGNITCRTPTGRLLTILYALFGIPMMLAVLNVIGKALFGHAQASYVFVRRLFRRRLRQFKKSRGLNRAGTIDTMTTDDVHIDAKQNVEEVTTFFSQSEAFL
;
A
#
# COMPACT_ATOMS: atom_id res chain seq x y z
N LEU A 1 -58.44 -22.90 -25.37
CA LEU A 1 -58.33 -21.95 -24.23
C LEU A 1 -58.08 -22.68 -22.92
N ARG A 2 -58.88 -23.69 -22.56
CA ARG A 2 -58.67 -24.53 -21.35
C ARG A 2 -57.31 -25.24 -21.34
N THR A 3 -56.92 -25.87 -22.45
CA THR A 3 -55.64 -26.60 -22.60
C THR A 3 -54.38 -25.72 -22.49
N ARG A 4 -54.48 -24.40 -22.70
CA ARG A 4 -53.35 -23.46 -22.62
C ARG A 4 -53.13 -22.95 -21.19
N GLN A 5 -54.21 -22.80 -20.43
CA GLN A 5 -54.18 -22.38 -19.03
C GLN A 5 -53.70 -23.51 -18.10
N ASP A 6 -54.06 -24.76 -18.45
CA ASP A 6 -53.55 -25.94 -17.75
C ASP A 6 -52.06 -26.17 -18.01
N SER A 7 -51.54 -25.79 -19.18
CA SER A 7 -50.10 -25.88 -19.49
C SER A 7 -49.28 -24.77 -18.84
N GLU A 8 -49.79 -23.53 -18.78
CA GLU A 8 -49.11 -22.45 -18.04
C GLU A 8 -49.08 -22.70 -16.53
N THR A 9 -50.15 -23.24 -15.94
CA THR A 9 -50.18 -23.59 -14.51
C THR A 9 -49.24 -24.76 -14.17
N GLN A 10 -49.10 -25.74 -15.06
CA GLN A 10 -48.15 -26.84 -14.90
C GLN A 10 -46.69 -26.37 -15.02
N ILE A 11 -46.37 -25.50 -15.98
CA ILE A 11 -45.02 -24.93 -16.14
C ILE A 11 -44.61 -24.07 -14.94
N VAL A 12 -45.54 -23.31 -14.37
CA VAL A 12 -45.28 -22.51 -13.14
C VAL A 12 -45.06 -23.43 -11.94
N HIS A 13 -45.82 -24.53 -11.84
CA HIS A 13 -45.65 -25.51 -10.78
C HIS A 13 -44.30 -26.23 -10.88
N ASP A 14 -43.90 -26.69 -12.06
CA ASP A 14 -42.61 -27.35 -12.29
C ASP A 14 -41.42 -26.41 -12.06
N ASN A 15 -41.53 -25.13 -12.45
CA ASN A 15 -40.52 -24.12 -12.11
C ASN A 15 -40.42 -23.87 -10.60
N SER A 16 -41.54 -23.91 -9.88
CA SER A 16 -41.54 -23.77 -8.42
C SER A 16 -40.95 -24.99 -7.70
N LEU A 17 -41.23 -26.21 -8.19
CA LEU A 17 -40.68 -27.46 -7.65
C LEU A 17 -39.18 -27.61 -7.97
N CYS A 18 -38.78 -27.21 -9.18
CA CYS A 18 -37.38 -27.07 -9.57
C CYS A 18 -36.68 -26.04 -8.68
N ALA A 19 -37.28 -24.87 -8.45
CA ALA A 19 -36.71 -23.88 -7.54
C ALA A 19 -36.61 -24.38 -6.09
N ILE A 20 -37.59 -25.12 -5.57
CA ILE A 20 -37.57 -25.69 -4.22
C ILE A 20 -36.48 -26.76 -4.07
N THR A 21 -36.27 -27.59 -5.09
CA THR A 21 -35.27 -28.69 -5.07
C THR A 21 -33.86 -28.20 -5.42
N LEU A 22 -33.76 -27.22 -6.32
CA LEU A 22 -32.50 -26.69 -6.82
C LEU A 22 -31.86 -25.73 -5.82
N ARG A 23 -32.64 -24.93 -5.07
CA ARG A 23 -32.12 -24.01 -4.03
C ARG A 23 -31.22 -24.70 -3.00
N PRO A 24 -31.62 -25.81 -2.34
CA PRO A 24 -30.75 -26.48 -1.38
C PRO A 24 -29.53 -27.13 -2.04
N LEU A 25 -29.65 -27.61 -3.30
CA LEU A 25 -28.51 -28.13 -4.06
C LEU A 25 -27.51 -27.03 -4.42
N LEU A 26 -27.99 -25.87 -4.88
CA LEU A 26 -27.16 -24.69 -5.14
C LEU A 26 -26.50 -24.19 -3.86
N GLN A 27 -27.23 -24.14 -2.74
CA GLN A 27 -26.65 -23.75 -1.45
C GLN A 27 -25.56 -24.73 -0.98
N SER A 28 -25.79 -26.03 -1.17
CA SER A 28 -24.78 -27.07 -0.90
C SER A 28 -23.56 -26.96 -1.80
N TYR A 29 -23.77 -26.66 -3.08
CA TYR A 29 -22.71 -26.46 -4.06
C TYR A 29 -21.90 -25.18 -3.77
N ASP A 30 -22.57 -24.08 -3.46
CA ASP A 30 -21.95 -22.80 -3.08
C ASP A 30 -21.14 -22.94 -1.78
N GLU A 31 -21.64 -23.68 -0.78
CA GLU A 31 -20.89 -24.02 0.44
C GLU A 31 -19.64 -24.86 0.13
N SER A 32 -19.76 -25.82 -0.79
CA SER A 32 -18.67 -26.72 -1.19
C SER A 32 -17.60 -25.97 -1.98
N ILE A 33 -18.00 -25.14 -2.95
CA ILE A 33 -17.10 -24.24 -3.67
C ILE A 33 -16.50 -23.22 -2.71
N ARG A 34 -17.27 -22.65 -1.79
CA ARG A 34 -16.76 -21.69 -0.81
C ARG A 34 -15.70 -22.30 0.08
N LYS A 35 -15.82 -23.58 0.46
CA LYS A 35 -14.79 -24.30 1.23
C LYS A 35 -13.58 -24.68 0.37
N ALA A 36 -13.80 -25.09 -0.88
CA ALA A 36 -12.72 -25.47 -1.80
C ALA A 36 -11.93 -24.26 -2.34
N LEU A 37 -12.61 -23.12 -2.51
CA LEU A 37 -12.05 -21.86 -2.99
C LEU A 37 -11.64 -20.94 -1.84
N ALA A 38 -12.09 -21.19 -0.60
CA ALA A 38 -11.50 -20.55 0.57
C ALA A 38 -10.00 -20.89 0.54
N PRO A 39 -9.13 -19.90 0.32
CA PRO A 39 -7.70 -20.16 0.33
C PRO A 39 -7.38 -20.79 1.68
N HIS A 40 -6.82 -22.01 1.67
CA HIS A 40 -6.42 -22.77 2.86
C HIS A 40 -5.24 -22.13 3.61
N VAL A 41 -5.13 -20.81 3.61
CA VAL A 41 -4.23 -20.05 4.49
C VAL A 41 -4.95 -19.90 5.83
N GLN A 42 -5.12 -21.01 6.54
CA GLN A 42 -5.46 -21.00 7.95
C GLN A 42 -4.25 -20.41 8.67
N TRP A 43 -4.27 -19.10 8.93
CA TRP A 43 -3.20 -18.42 9.66
C TRP A 43 -3.14 -18.97 11.08
N LYS A 44 -2.25 -19.94 11.29
CA LYS A 44 -1.96 -20.52 12.59
C LYS A 44 -1.09 -19.54 13.39
N TRP A 45 -1.26 -19.54 14.71
CA TRP A 45 -0.43 -18.76 15.62
C TRP A 45 0.96 -19.39 15.73
N ASP A 46 1.78 -19.14 14.72
CA ASP A 46 3.20 -19.46 14.70
C ASP A 46 4.01 -18.22 15.13
N TYR A 47 5.28 -18.41 15.52
CA TYR A 47 6.15 -17.32 15.94
C TYR A 47 6.21 -16.18 14.90
N TRP A 48 6.47 -16.53 13.64
CA TRP A 48 6.54 -15.55 12.54
C TRP A 48 5.21 -14.84 12.29
N ASN A 49 4.09 -15.57 12.39
CA ASN A 49 2.75 -15.00 12.23
C ASN A 49 2.40 -14.05 13.39
N SER A 50 2.94 -14.31 14.59
CA SER A 50 2.77 -13.45 15.77
C SER A 50 3.59 -12.16 15.63
N VAL A 51 4.83 -12.25 15.14
CA VAL A 51 5.67 -11.08 14.84
C VAL A 51 5.05 -10.26 13.71
N TYR A 52 4.53 -10.91 12.67
CA TYR A 52 3.79 -10.24 11.60
C TYR A 52 2.55 -9.51 12.14
N TYR A 53 1.75 -10.17 12.99
CA TYR A 53 0.61 -9.55 13.66
C TYR A 53 1.02 -8.31 14.46
N ALA A 54 2.05 -8.42 15.31
CA ALA A 54 2.59 -7.27 16.05
C ALA A 54 3.08 -6.15 15.12
N GLY A 55 3.78 -6.50 14.04
CA GLY A 55 4.25 -5.56 13.02
C GLY A 55 3.10 -4.82 12.32
N THR A 56 1.99 -5.50 12.01
CA THR A 56 0.81 -4.86 11.39
C THR A 56 0.07 -3.92 12.32
N ILE A 57 0.12 -4.16 13.64
CA ILE A 57 -0.40 -3.22 14.64
C ILE A 57 0.56 -2.04 14.78
N PHE A 58 1.87 -2.31 14.85
CA PHE A 58 2.90 -1.28 14.97
C PHE A 58 2.88 -0.29 13.80
N THR A 59 2.74 -0.81 12.59
CA THR A 59 2.63 -0.02 11.35
C THR A 59 1.22 0.50 11.09
N THR A 60 0.25 0.19 11.97
CA THR A 60 -1.17 0.55 11.85
C THR A 60 -1.87 0.09 10.56
N ILE A 61 -1.28 -0.86 9.82
CA ILE A 61 -1.88 -1.41 8.59
C ILE A 61 -3.11 -2.26 8.92
N GLY A 62 -3.00 -3.12 9.95
CA GLY A 62 -4.13 -3.83 10.53
C GLY A 62 -4.97 -4.67 9.56
N TYR A 63 -4.36 -5.56 8.76
CA TYR A 63 -5.08 -6.39 7.77
C TYR A 63 -6.23 -7.23 8.34
N GLY A 64 -6.21 -7.57 9.63
CA GLY A 64 -7.30 -8.32 10.28
C GLY A 64 -7.33 -9.82 9.96
N ASN A 65 -6.41 -10.34 9.15
CA ASN A 65 -6.30 -11.77 8.84
C ASN A 65 -5.96 -12.64 10.06
N ILE A 66 -5.21 -12.09 11.01
CA ILE A 66 -4.85 -12.73 12.29
C ILE A 66 -5.29 -11.77 13.38
N THR A 67 -6.15 -12.23 14.29
CA THR A 67 -6.66 -11.37 15.38
C THR A 67 -6.72 -12.14 16.69
N CYS A 68 -6.31 -11.48 17.77
CA CYS A 68 -6.51 -11.99 19.12
C CYS A 68 -8.00 -12.05 19.44
N ARG A 69 -8.55 -13.26 19.52
CA ARG A 69 -9.95 -13.49 19.93
C ARG A 69 -10.15 -13.46 21.45
N THR A 70 -9.06 -13.55 22.22
CA THR A 70 -9.07 -13.56 23.68
C THR A 70 -9.24 -12.15 24.26
N PRO A 71 -9.98 -11.98 25.37
CA PRO A 71 -10.20 -10.67 25.99
C PRO A 71 -8.88 -10.04 26.47
N THR A 72 -8.00 -10.84 27.07
CA THR A 72 -6.67 -10.39 27.52
C THR A 72 -5.78 -9.96 26.36
N GLY A 73 -5.80 -10.70 25.25
CA GLY A 73 -5.00 -10.34 24.06
C GLY A 73 -5.44 -9.02 23.44
N ARG A 74 -6.75 -8.73 23.44
CA ARG A 74 -7.28 -7.44 22.97
C ARG A 74 -6.80 -6.27 23.81
N LEU A 75 -6.78 -6.41 25.14
CA LEU A 75 -6.28 -5.36 26.02
C LEU A 75 -4.79 -5.07 25.78
N LEU A 76 -3.98 -6.11 25.61
CA LEU A 76 -2.56 -5.96 25.27
C LEU A 76 -2.36 -5.26 23.92
N THR A 77 -3.16 -5.62 22.90
CA THR A 77 -3.12 -4.96 21.59
C THR A 77 -3.46 -3.47 21.68
N ILE A 78 -4.43 -3.08 22.51
CA ILE A 78 -4.81 -1.67 22.72
C ILE A 78 -3.66 -0.89 23.36
N LEU A 79 -3.06 -1.43 24.44
CA LEU A 79 -1.90 -0.80 25.10
C LEU A 79 -0.72 -0.68 24.13
N TYR A 80 -0.46 -1.74 23.36
CA TYR A 80 0.60 -1.74 22.36
C TYR A 80 0.37 -0.69 21.25
N ALA A 81 -0.87 -0.53 20.77
CA ALA A 81 -1.21 0.49 19.78
C ALA A 81 -1.00 1.91 20.32
N LEU A 82 -1.31 2.15 21.61
CA LEU A 82 -1.16 3.47 22.24
C LEU A 82 0.30 3.96 22.22
N PHE A 83 1.25 3.06 22.52
CA PHE A 83 2.69 3.37 22.43
C PHE A 83 3.25 3.23 21.01
N GLY A 84 2.64 2.38 20.19
CA GLY A 84 3.06 2.12 18.81
C GLY A 84 2.90 3.33 17.90
N ILE A 85 1.79 4.07 18.02
CA ILE A 85 1.51 5.25 17.17
C ILE A 85 2.61 6.33 17.27
N PRO A 86 2.97 6.86 18.47
CA PRO A 86 4.02 7.88 18.58
C PRO A 86 5.40 7.33 18.17
N MET A 87 5.68 6.06 18.49
CA MET A 87 6.94 5.42 18.15
C MET A 87 7.08 5.20 16.63
N MET A 88 6.00 4.83 15.94
CA MET A 88 5.97 4.67 14.49
C MET A 88 6.23 6.00 13.77
N LEU A 89 5.63 7.10 14.24
CA LEU A 89 5.89 8.45 13.70
C LEU A 89 7.37 8.84 13.84
N ALA A 90 7.98 8.59 15.01
CA ALA A 90 9.41 8.85 15.22
C ALA A 90 10.30 8.01 14.30
N VAL A 91 10.01 6.71 14.17
CA VAL A 91 10.73 5.79 13.28
C VAL A 91 10.60 6.22 11.83
N LEU A 92 9.39 6.59 11.38
CA LEU A 92 9.13 7.06 10.03
C LEU A 92 9.93 8.33 9.73
N ASN A 93 10.05 9.24 10.69
CA ASN A 93 10.88 10.45 10.54
C ASN A 93 12.37 10.13 10.37
N VAL A 94 12.92 9.19 11.15
CA VAL A 94 14.33 8.80 11.04
C VAL A 94 14.59 8.07 9.73
N ILE A 95 13.74 7.11 9.37
CA ILE A 95 13.85 6.36 8.12
C ILE A 95 13.66 7.30 6.93
N GLY A 96 12.68 8.20 6.97
CA GLY A 96 12.43 9.20 5.93
C GLY A 96 13.64 10.09 5.67
N LYS A 97 14.28 10.60 6.74
CA LYS A 97 15.52 11.39 6.63
C LYS A 97 16.68 10.57 6.06
N ALA A 98 16.85 9.34 6.52
CA ALA A 98 17.89 8.45 6.01
C ALA A 98 17.68 8.14 4.52
N LEU A 99 16.46 7.77 4.12
CA LEU A 99 16.09 7.47 2.74
C LEU A 99 16.26 8.68 1.84
N PHE A 100 15.83 9.87 2.27
CA PHE A 100 16.02 11.10 1.51
C PHE A 100 17.51 11.42 1.31
N GLY A 101 18.32 11.28 2.37
CA GLY A 101 19.78 11.43 2.28
C GLY A 101 20.42 10.45 1.29
N HIS A 102 20.01 9.18 1.32
CA HIS A 102 20.50 8.16 0.39
C HIS A 102 20.03 8.42 -1.05
N ALA A 103 18.78 8.84 -1.24
CA ALA A 103 18.21 9.20 -2.53
C ALA A 103 18.91 10.43 -3.13
N GLN A 104 19.22 11.43 -2.32
CA GLN A 104 19.96 12.61 -2.76
C GLN A 104 21.41 12.25 -3.10
N ALA A 105 22.07 11.42 -2.30
CA ALA A 105 23.42 10.95 -2.57
C ALA A 105 23.48 10.13 -3.87
N SER A 106 22.52 9.23 -4.09
CA SER A 106 22.42 8.43 -5.31
C SER A 106 22.12 9.29 -6.53
N TYR A 107 21.21 10.26 -6.42
CA TYR A 107 20.92 11.23 -7.49
C TYR A 107 22.15 12.04 -7.89
N VAL A 108 22.90 12.57 -6.92
CA VAL A 108 24.14 13.31 -7.18
C VAL A 108 25.21 12.40 -7.78
N PHE A 109 25.33 11.16 -7.31
CA PHE A 109 26.28 10.18 -7.84
C PHE A 109 25.98 9.83 -9.30
N VAL A 110 24.72 9.54 -9.63
CA VAL A 110 24.26 9.26 -11.00
C VAL A 110 24.50 10.47 -11.90
N ARG A 111 24.13 11.68 -11.45
CA ARG A 111 24.38 12.92 -12.20
C ARG A 111 25.87 13.21 -12.39
N ARG A 112 26.73 12.88 -11.42
CA ARG A 112 28.20 12.97 -11.55
C ARG A 112 28.74 12.00 -12.59
N LEU A 113 28.29 10.75 -12.58
CA LEU A 113 28.65 9.75 -13.58
C LEU A 113 28.19 10.15 -14.98
N PHE A 114 26.94 10.62 -15.11
CA PHE A 114 26.37 11.09 -16.37
C PHE A 114 27.15 12.28 -16.94
N ARG A 115 27.51 13.27 -16.10
CA ARG A 115 28.38 14.38 -16.54
C ARG A 115 29.78 13.93 -16.96
N ARG A 116 30.40 12.97 -16.26
CA ARG A 116 31.70 12.40 -16.65
C ARG A 116 31.61 11.71 -18.01
N ARG A 117 30.54 10.93 -18.23
CA ARG A 117 30.27 10.26 -19.52
C ARG A 117 30.07 11.28 -20.64
N LEU A 118 29.25 12.31 -20.42
CA LEU A 118 28.99 13.37 -21.41
C LEU A 118 30.25 14.20 -21.75
N ARG A 119 31.11 14.50 -20.77
CA ARG A 119 32.39 15.20 -21.03
C ARG A 119 33.32 14.38 -21.92
N GLN A 120 33.37 13.05 -21.74
CA GLN A 120 34.14 12.18 -22.62
C GLN A 120 33.57 12.16 -24.05
N PHE A 121 32.25 12.14 -24.20
CA PHE A 121 31.62 12.30 -25.53
C PHE A 121 31.88 13.66 -26.18
N LYS A 122 31.86 14.76 -25.42
CA LYS A 122 32.11 16.13 -25.94
C LYS A 122 33.58 16.34 -26.32
N LYS A 123 34.53 15.67 -25.64
CA LYS A 123 35.98 15.74 -25.98
C LYS A 123 36.32 15.04 -27.29
N SER A 124 35.59 13.99 -27.68
CA SER A 124 35.76 13.32 -28.98
C SER A 124 35.10 14.05 -30.16
N ARG A 125 34.28 15.08 -29.91
CA ARG A 125 33.77 16.00 -30.94
C ARG A 125 34.33 17.39 -30.69
N GLY A 126 35.61 17.59 -30.99
CA GLY A 126 36.17 18.92 -31.12
C GLY A 126 35.39 19.71 -32.16
N LEU A 127 34.49 20.59 -31.72
CA LEU A 127 33.87 21.58 -32.58
C LEU A 127 34.10 22.95 -31.97
N ASN A 128 34.99 23.68 -32.63
CA ASN A 128 35.27 25.08 -32.44
C ASN A 128 33.96 25.88 -32.34
N ARG A 129 33.57 26.26 -31.12
CA ARG A 129 32.67 27.39 -30.85
C ARG A 129 32.68 27.65 -29.35
N ALA A 130 33.61 28.51 -28.93
CA ALA A 130 33.38 29.39 -27.81
C ALA A 130 32.18 30.30 -28.15
N GLY A 131 31.32 30.57 -27.18
CA GLY A 131 30.29 31.59 -27.27
C GLY A 131 28.93 31.14 -26.75
N THR A 132 28.65 31.51 -25.51
CA THR A 132 27.29 31.71 -24.96
C THR A 132 26.46 30.45 -24.74
N ILE A 133 26.48 29.87 -23.53
CA ILE A 133 25.34 29.63 -22.61
C ILE A 133 25.96 29.01 -21.34
N ASP A 134 26.52 29.82 -20.44
CA ASP A 134 26.92 29.35 -19.10
C ASP A 134 26.49 30.40 -18.06
N THR A 135 25.18 30.58 -17.86
CA THR A 135 24.65 31.33 -16.69
C THR A 135 23.14 31.14 -16.42
N MET A 136 22.59 29.93 -16.60
CA MET A 136 21.21 29.66 -16.16
C MET A 136 21.02 28.18 -15.93
N THR A 137 21.33 27.70 -14.71
CA THR A 137 20.89 26.39 -14.14
C THR A 137 21.52 26.06 -12.78
N THR A 138 22.28 26.97 -12.16
CA THR A 138 22.79 26.74 -10.79
C THR A 138 21.85 27.29 -9.72
N ASP A 139 21.00 28.26 -10.05
CA ASP A 139 20.06 28.87 -9.11
C ASP A 139 18.75 28.07 -8.98
N ASP A 140 18.27 27.43 -10.06
CA ASP A 140 16.98 26.69 -10.03
C ASP A 140 17.03 25.45 -9.11
N VAL A 141 18.17 24.77 -9.05
CA VAL A 141 18.34 23.57 -8.20
C VAL A 141 18.46 23.95 -6.71
N HIS A 142 18.96 25.14 -6.41
CA HIS A 142 19.00 25.62 -5.02
C HIS A 142 17.64 26.15 -4.57
N ILE A 143 16.83 26.72 -5.47
CA ILE A 143 15.47 27.17 -5.16
C ILE A 143 14.54 25.97 -4.91
N ASP A 144 14.55 24.93 -5.76
CA ASP A 144 13.70 23.74 -5.55
C ASP A 144 14.04 22.99 -4.25
N ALA A 145 15.32 22.91 -3.89
CA ALA A 145 15.74 22.25 -2.66
C ALA A 145 15.37 23.06 -1.40
N LYS A 146 15.40 24.40 -1.47
CA LYS A 146 14.98 25.25 -0.34
C LYS A 146 13.46 25.24 -0.17
N GLN A 147 12.71 25.28 -1.27
CA GLN A 147 11.26 25.33 -1.26
C GLN A 147 10.64 24.04 -0.71
N ASN A 148 11.18 22.88 -1.09
CA ASN A 148 10.70 21.59 -0.59
C ASN A 148 11.07 21.34 0.89
N VAL A 149 12.18 21.89 1.38
CA VAL A 149 12.55 21.78 2.81
C VAL A 149 11.69 22.68 3.68
N GLU A 150 11.39 23.91 3.23
CA GLU A 150 10.54 24.84 3.96
C GLU A 150 9.08 24.36 4.01
N GLU A 151 8.53 23.82 2.91
CA GLU A 151 7.18 23.26 2.84
C GLU A 151 6.98 22.03 3.75
N VAL A 152 7.99 21.16 3.86
CA VAL A 152 7.94 20.01 4.77
C VAL A 152 7.96 20.50 6.23
N THR A 153 8.81 21.47 6.57
CA THR A 153 8.89 21.99 7.95
C THR A 153 7.64 22.75 8.39
N THR A 154 6.97 23.47 7.50
CA THR A 154 5.69 24.15 7.81
C THR A 154 4.54 23.18 7.97
N PHE A 155 4.48 22.10 7.17
CA PHE A 155 3.52 21.02 7.37
C PHE A 155 3.65 20.35 8.75
N PHE A 156 4.89 20.14 9.22
CA PHE A 156 5.13 19.56 10.56
C PHE A 156 4.78 20.54 11.70
N SER A 157 5.06 21.83 11.55
CA SER A 157 4.69 22.84 12.56
C SER A 157 3.16 23.02 12.68
N GLN A 158 2.43 22.93 11.57
CA GLN A 158 0.97 23.01 11.57
C GLN A 158 0.29 21.76 12.17
N SER A 159 0.96 20.61 12.12
CA SER A 159 0.54 19.37 12.79
C SER A 159 0.72 19.43 14.31
N GLU A 160 1.72 20.14 14.83
CA GLU A 160 1.92 20.31 16.27
C GLU A 160 0.98 21.34 16.90
N ALA A 161 0.44 22.28 16.11
CA ALA A 161 -0.53 23.28 16.56
C ALA A 161 -1.98 22.75 16.70
N PHE A 162 -2.24 21.52 16.24
CA PHE A 162 -3.58 20.89 16.28
C PHE A 162 -3.70 19.76 17.32
N LEU A 163 -2.65 19.52 18.09
CA LEU A 163 -2.65 18.74 19.34
C LEU A 163 -2.66 19.68 20.54
#